data_AF-A0A368S5P3-F1
#
_entry.id   AF-A0A368S5P3-F1
#
_cell.length_a   1.000
_cell.length_b   1.000
_cell.length_c   1.000
_cell.angle_alpha   90.00
_cell.angle_beta   90.00
_cell.angle_gamma   90.00
#
_symmetry.space_group_name_H-M   'P 1'
#
loop_
_entity.id
_entity.type
_entity.pdbx_description
1 polymer ?
#
loop_
_entity_poly.entity_id
_entity_poly.type
_entity_poly.pdbx_seq_one_letter_code
_entity_poly.pdbx_strand_id
1 'polypeptide(L)'
;MSLTSPGDQLPEPLKPQDKLELLKQDLEEIHTLLMDLSRVEAPKTMAKLWMNQVRELSYDIEDCIDKMMHPPSNTGDENRFDVEEFNTLMKQASDARKRYHRYDLGRWASNPTFRVVNREVWVPTMDLVGIGDSRANPINLLSNDAEKLMKVISVLGPVGVGKTTLAKEVYRQMKGQFKCRAFVRASKTPDTRRLLRSIISQIQRHQQPPHGLPVQELIDYIRKHLQQKRYIYGAFPEGIDCSRILITTDIEEVALECCDYQSDCIFKMEPLSRNNSRELFLNRMFGSKHECTEQLKDVSEKIIEKCGGLPLATICTASILASQSDNSELWLHVNECLSSFIRKNLTSEGMLSEIVGMSYNSLSDHLKTYLLYLSMYPEGYTFLKTDLVKQWIAKGFISAVEGKDTGEVAEFYFDELVCRGLILPNCIDFSDEDIFYTVHSTVFEENFATVIDYSEAITKLSAKICRLSLTFSSAKHATKPDGIALSELRSLTFYGLVNCLPSIMEFKLLRVLILEFWGDKEELDIIGINKLFQLRCLQIRTDMTVKLQASMQELLCLETLEMYARVTTFPSDAFVLARLLHLCLHDVINVPRRYWTHEISSYTSMF
;
A
#
# COMPACT_ATOMS: atom_id res chain seq x y z
N MET A 1 24.74 26.52 71.36
CA MET A 1 23.42 25.98 70.96
C MET A 1 23.29 26.17 69.46
N SER A 2 23.52 25.12 68.70
CA SER A 2 23.46 25.10 67.24
C SER A 2 22.01 24.92 66.79
N LEU A 3 21.53 25.85 65.96
CA LEU A 3 20.26 25.78 65.23
C LEU A 3 20.38 24.76 64.09
N THR A 4 19.52 23.75 64.09
CA THR A 4 19.37 22.79 62.99
C THR A 4 18.29 23.25 62.01
N SER A 5 18.61 23.13 60.72
CA SER A 5 17.78 23.41 59.53
C SER A 5 16.49 22.57 59.49
N PRO A 6 15.36 23.08 58.96
CA PRO A 6 14.27 22.23 58.52
C PRO A 6 14.68 21.57 57.20
N GLY A 7 14.75 20.24 57.21
CA GLY A 7 15.13 19.42 56.07
C GLY A 7 14.09 19.44 54.96
N ASP A 8 14.61 19.46 53.73
CA ASP A 8 13.94 19.00 52.52
C ASP A 8 13.39 17.59 52.75
N GLN A 9 12.09 17.47 53.01
CA GLN A 9 11.39 16.22 52.83
C GLN A 9 11.25 16.00 51.32
N LEU A 10 12.05 15.08 50.77
CA LEU A 10 11.80 14.54 49.44
C LEU A 10 10.34 14.03 49.38
N PRO A 11 9.55 14.39 48.36
CA PRO A 11 8.18 13.91 48.25
C PRO A 11 8.16 12.38 48.24
N GLU A 12 7.22 11.81 48.99
CA GLU A 12 7.02 10.35 49.02
C GLU A 12 6.89 9.80 47.59
N PRO A 13 7.51 8.64 47.29
CA PRO A 13 7.42 8.06 45.96
C PRO A 13 5.95 7.73 45.63
N LEU A 14 5.45 8.33 44.54
CA LEU A 14 4.09 8.12 44.02
C LEU A 14 3.75 6.63 43.90
N LYS A 15 2.52 6.27 44.25
CA LYS A 15 2.05 4.88 44.11
C LYS A 15 2.02 4.48 42.62
N PRO A 16 2.20 3.19 42.28
CA PRO A 16 2.22 2.73 40.89
C PRO A 16 0.98 3.11 40.08
N GLN A 17 -0.21 3.14 40.70
CA GLN A 17 -1.46 3.56 40.06
C GLN A 17 -1.45 5.05 39.71
N ASP A 18 -0.97 5.91 40.62
CA ASP A 18 -0.86 7.35 40.38
C ASP A 18 0.14 7.65 39.26
N LYS A 19 1.21 6.86 39.17
CA LYS A 19 2.20 6.93 38.09
C LYS A 19 1.59 6.58 36.72
N LEU A 20 0.82 5.50 36.64
CA LEU A 20 0.16 5.10 35.41
C LEU A 20 -0.85 6.15 34.92
N GLU A 21 -1.62 6.73 35.84
CA GLU A 21 -2.58 7.79 35.51
C GLU A 21 -1.88 9.06 35.02
N LEU A 22 -0.75 9.44 35.64
CA LEU A 22 0.07 10.56 35.17
C LEU A 22 0.64 10.32 33.77
N LEU A 23 1.14 9.12 33.49
CA LEU A 23 1.62 8.78 32.15
C LEU A 23 0.49 8.87 31.12
N LYS A 24 -0.70 8.36 31.45
CA LYS A 24 -1.87 8.44 30.60
C LYS A 24 -2.23 9.90 30.28
N GLN A 25 -2.29 10.77 31.28
CA GLN A 25 -2.56 12.20 31.09
C GLN A 25 -1.51 12.87 30.21
N ASP A 26 -0.22 12.59 30.43
CA ASP A 26 0.86 13.13 29.61
C ASP A 26 0.76 12.65 28.16
N LEU A 27 0.41 11.39 27.94
CA LEU A 27 0.21 10.82 26.60
C LEU A 27 -1.01 11.41 25.88
N GLU A 28 -2.12 11.63 26.59
CA GLU A 28 -3.31 12.28 26.04
C GLU A 28 -3.03 13.73 25.60
N GLU A 29 -2.29 14.48 26.42
CA GLU A 29 -1.86 15.84 26.07
C GLU A 29 -0.90 15.80 24.87
N ILE A 30 0.16 14.98 24.93
CA ILE A 30 1.13 14.84 23.84
C ILE A 30 0.46 14.44 22.54
N HIS A 31 -0.49 13.50 22.57
CA HIS A 31 -1.26 13.10 21.41
C HIS A 31 -1.99 14.30 20.81
N THR A 32 -2.71 15.06 21.63
CA THR A 32 -3.42 16.27 21.18
C THR A 32 -2.47 17.29 20.52
N LEU A 33 -1.32 17.54 21.14
CA LEU A 33 -0.30 18.46 20.63
C LEU A 33 0.34 17.96 19.32
N LEU A 34 0.59 16.65 19.22
CA LEU A 34 1.08 16.02 18.00
C LEU A 34 0.06 16.12 16.86
N MET A 35 -1.22 15.92 17.18
CA MET A 35 -2.30 16.05 16.21
C MET A 35 -2.37 17.47 15.66
N ASP A 36 -2.22 18.50 16.48
CA ASP A 36 -2.21 19.89 16.02
C ASP A 36 -1.01 20.21 15.11
N LEU A 37 0.19 19.75 15.45
CA LEU A 37 1.36 19.93 14.59
C LEU A 37 1.31 19.11 13.29
N SER A 38 0.67 17.93 13.32
CA SER A 38 0.49 17.08 12.13
C SER A 38 -0.44 17.70 11.08
N ARG A 39 -1.24 18.70 11.50
CA ARG A 39 -2.15 19.47 10.65
C ARG A 39 -1.46 20.65 9.97
N VAL A 40 -0.15 20.84 10.11
CA VAL A 40 0.56 21.95 9.47
C VAL A 40 1.15 21.47 8.16
N GLU A 41 0.87 22.16 7.04
CA GLU A 41 1.29 21.77 5.68
C GLU A 41 2.82 21.63 5.54
N ALA A 42 3.56 22.52 6.21
CA ALA A 42 5.01 22.49 6.27
C ALA A 42 5.51 22.86 7.68
N PRO A 43 5.52 21.92 8.64
CA PRO A 43 5.99 22.20 9.98
C PRO A 43 7.46 22.60 9.95
N LYS A 44 7.84 23.60 10.75
CA LYS A 44 9.26 23.98 10.85
C LYS A 44 10.11 22.83 11.38
N THR A 45 11.40 22.84 11.06
CA THR A 45 12.35 21.77 11.39
C THR A 45 12.30 21.34 12.87
N MET A 46 12.15 22.30 13.80
CA MET A 46 12.06 22.00 15.23
C MET A 46 10.77 21.24 15.61
N ALA A 47 9.64 21.60 14.99
CA ALA A 47 8.38 20.85 15.16
C ALA A 47 8.53 19.44 14.59
N LYS A 48 9.08 19.29 13.38
CA LYS A 48 9.35 17.97 12.78
C LYS A 48 10.21 17.08 13.69
N LEU A 49 11.26 17.66 14.28
CA LEU A 49 12.13 16.94 15.22
C LEU A 49 11.37 16.47 16.46
N TRP A 50 10.58 17.35 17.08
CA TRP A 50 9.77 17.01 18.25
C TRP A 50 8.71 15.95 17.93
N MET A 51 8.00 16.07 16.80
CA MET A 51 7.01 15.10 16.34
C MET A 51 7.64 13.71 16.14
N ASN A 52 8.83 13.65 15.55
CA ASN A 52 9.54 12.39 15.38
C ASN A 52 9.93 11.79 16.74
N GLN A 53 10.46 12.59 17.67
CA GLN A 53 10.83 12.10 19.01
C GLN A 53 9.63 11.55 19.78
N VAL A 54 8.50 12.23 19.74
CA VAL A 54 7.26 11.77 20.38
C VAL A 54 6.75 10.49 19.74
N ARG A 55 6.84 10.37 18.41
CA ARG A 55 6.47 9.14 17.70
C ARG A 55 7.33 7.97 18.15
N GLU A 56 8.65 8.12 18.18
CA GLU A 56 9.54 7.06 18.68
C GLU A 56 9.27 6.71 20.15
N LEU A 57 9.04 7.72 21.00
CA LEU A 57 8.70 7.50 22.41
C LEU A 57 7.38 6.73 22.57
N SER A 58 6.37 7.00 21.74
CA SER A 58 5.12 6.25 21.76
C SER A 58 5.35 4.77 21.46
N TYR A 59 6.27 4.46 20.54
CA TYR A 59 6.67 3.09 20.27
C TYR A 59 7.35 2.46 21.48
N ASP A 60 8.34 3.11 22.08
CA ASP A 60 9.03 2.58 23.27
C ASP A 60 8.09 2.31 24.44
N ILE A 61 7.10 3.19 24.65
CA ILE A 61 6.06 3.01 25.68
C ILE A 61 5.15 1.83 25.37
N GLU A 62 4.69 1.70 24.12
CA GLU A 62 3.89 0.54 23.72
C GLU A 62 4.65 -0.78 23.92
N ASP A 63 5.93 -0.83 23.56
CA ASP A 63 6.75 -2.03 23.71
C ASP A 63 7.00 -2.36 25.19
N CYS A 64 7.17 -1.34 26.03
CA CYS A 64 7.24 -1.50 27.48
C CYS A 64 5.93 -2.07 28.06
N ILE A 65 4.77 -1.54 27.65
CA ILE A 65 3.46 -2.04 28.08
C ILE A 65 3.24 -3.48 27.61
N ASP A 66 3.56 -3.79 26.36
CA ASP A 66 3.41 -5.15 25.83
C ASP A 66 4.27 -6.14 26.64
N LYS A 67 5.54 -5.81 26.95
CA LYS A 67 6.40 -6.60 27.85
C LYS A 67 5.74 -6.86 29.21
N MET A 68 5.04 -5.88 29.79
CA MET A 68 4.35 -6.00 31.07
C MET A 68 3.15 -6.95 31.04
N MET A 69 2.46 -7.05 29.90
CA MET A 69 1.24 -7.84 29.76
C MET A 69 1.51 -9.34 29.54
N HIS A 70 2.77 -9.76 29.40
CA HIS A 70 3.13 -11.17 29.20
C HIS A 70 3.22 -11.95 30.52
N PRO A 71 2.55 -13.12 30.62
CA PRO A 71 2.74 -14.01 31.76
C PRO A 71 4.18 -14.55 31.79
N PRO A 72 4.78 -14.74 32.98
CA PRO A 72 6.13 -15.29 33.09
C PRO A 72 6.19 -16.67 32.44
N SER A 73 7.13 -16.87 31.50
CA SER A 73 7.37 -18.17 30.90
C SER A 73 7.91 -19.16 31.94
N ASN A 74 7.52 -20.42 31.86
CA ASN A 74 7.98 -21.49 32.79
C ASN A 74 9.47 -21.84 32.66
N THR A 75 10.20 -21.22 31.73
CA THR A 75 11.66 -21.23 31.70
C THR A 75 12.14 -20.12 32.61
N GLY A 76 12.97 -20.45 33.61
CA GLY A 76 13.41 -19.58 34.72
C GLY A 76 14.25 -18.35 34.34
N ASP A 77 13.96 -17.72 33.20
CA ASP A 77 14.34 -16.35 32.91
C ASP A 77 13.36 -15.45 33.67
N GLU A 78 13.86 -14.78 34.70
CA GLU A 78 13.09 -13.80 35.46
C GLU A 78 12.69 -12.67 34.49
N ASN A 79 11.46 -12.72 33.96
CA ASN A 79 10.78 -11.58 33.34
C ASN A 79 10.50 -10.54 34.44
N ARG A 80 11.57 -9.93 34.98
CA ARG A 80 11.46 -8.82 35.92
C ARG A 80 10.92 -7.65 35.13
N PHE A 81 9.71 -7.25 35.48
CA PHE A 81 9.20 -5.91 35.24
C PHE A 81 10.33 -4.90 35.45
N ASP A 82 10.84 -4.31 34.36
CA ASP A 82 11.87 -3.27 34.45
C ASP A 82 11.19 -1.96 34.83
N VAL A 83 10.96 -1.83 36.13
CA VAL A 83 10.41 -0.63 36.76
C VAL A 83 11.25 0.61 36.39
N GLU A 84 12.55 0.43 36.14
CA GLU A 84 13.47 1.51 35.82
C GLU A 84 13.31 1.97 34.37
N GLU A 85 13.16 1.03 33.41
CA GLU A 85 12.77 1.31 32.01
C GLU A 85 11.45 2.10 31.98
N PHE A 86 10.42 1.61 32.66
CA PHE A 86 9.10 2.27 32.72
C PHE A 86 9.17 3.69 33.31
N ASN A 87 9.86 3.88 34.43
CA ASN A 87 10.03 5.21 35.03
C ASN A 87 10.83 6.16 34.13
N THR A 88 11.80 5.63 33.37
CA THR A 88 12.59 6.41 32.41
C THR A 88 11.71 6.92 31.28
N LEU A 89 10.87 6.06 30.71
CA LEU A 89 9.92 6.44 29.65
C LEU A 89 8.89 7.46 30.13
N MET A 90 8.36 7.32 31.35
CA MET A 90 7.50 8.34 31.95
C MET A 90 8.19 9.71 32.04
N LYS A 91 9.45 9.73 32.49
CA LYS A 91 10.22 10.97 32.59
C LYS A 91 10.44 11.60 31.21
N GLN A 92 10.72 10.78 30.19
CA GLN A 92 10.85 11.23 28.81
C GLN A 92 9.55 11.81 28.25
N ALA A 93 8.39 11.20 28.55
CA ALA A 93 7.08 11.74 28.17
C ALA A 93 6.83 13.12 28.80
N SER A 94 6.99 13.23 30.12
CA SER A 94 6.86 14.52 30.82
C SER A 94 7.82 15.58 30.25
N ASP A 95 9.07 15.22 29.95
CA ASP A 95 10.02 16.17 29.35
C ASP A 95 9.65 16.56 27.91
N ALA A 96 9.19 15.62 27.08
CA ALA A 96 8.71 15.91 25.73
C ALA A 96 7.55 16.91 25.75
N ARG A 97 6.60 16.72 26.69
CA ARG A 97 5.50 17.66 26.94
C ARG A 97 5.99 19.05 27.35
N LYS A 98 6.92 19.12 28.31
CA LYS A 98 7.51 20.40 28.75
C LYS A 98 8.27 21.11 27.62
N ARG A 99 8.96 20.37 26.76
CA ARG A 99 9.70 20.91 25.61
C ARG A 99 8.78 21.54 24.58
N TYR A 100 7.60 20.97 24.33
CA TYR A 100 6.61 21.57 23.44
C TYR A 100 6.28 23.02 23.85
N HIS A 101 5.94 23.21 25.13
CA HIS A 101 5.60 24.51 25.69
C HIS A 101 6.81 25.45 25.74
N ARG A 102 7.99 24.94 26.12
CA ARG A 102 9.23 25.72 26.20
C ARG A 102 9.63 26.30 24.84
N TYR A 103 9.48 25.53 23.77
CA TYR A 103 9.82 25.98 22.42
C TYR A 103 8.71 26.77 21.73
N ASP A 104 7.55 26.89 22.40
CA ASP A 104 6.37 27.55 21.87
C ASP A 104 6.03 26.99 20.48
N LEU A 105 5.93 25.65 20.40
CA LEU A 105 5.63 24.96 19.14
C LEU A 105 4.20 25.24 18.66
N GLY A 106 3.29 25.55 19.60
CA GLY A 106 1.89 25.88 19.31
C GLY A 106 1.70 27.08 18.39
N ARG A 107 2.61 28.06 18.39
CA ARG A 107 2.53 29.21 17.46
C ARG A 107 2.57 28.80 15.97
N TRP A 108 3.09 27.60 15.67
CA TRP A 108 3.18 27.09 14.31
C TRP A 108 1.97 26.24 13.91
N ALA A 109 1.11 25.87 14.87
CA ALA A 109 -0.14 25.16 14.61
C ALA A 109 -1.26 26.08 14.10
N SER A 110 -1.05 27.41 14.08
CA SER A 110 -2.05 28.41 13.71
C SER A 110 -2.43 28.46 12.22
N ASN A 111 -1.71 27.73 11.35
CA ASN A 111 -2.04 27.56 9.93
C ASN A 111 -2.43 26.09 9.66
N PRO A 112 -3.60 25.63 10.12
CA PRO A 112 -4.04 24.27 9.85
C PRO A 112 -4.28 24.07 8.35
N THR A 113 -3.83 22.93 7.81
CA THR A 113 -4.32 22.39 6.53
C THR A 113 -5.83 22.27 6.63
N PHE A 114 -6.55 22.68 5.59
CA PHE A 114 -7.98 22.43 5.51
C PHE A 114 -8.21 20.91 5.62
N ARG A 115 -8.77 20.47 6.76
CA ARG A 115 -9.25 19.10 6.88
C ARG A 115 -10.57 18.99 6.15
N VAL A 116 -10.67 17.92 5.38
CA VAL A 116 -11.95 17.42 4.93
C VAL A 116 -12.71 16.85 6.13
N VAL A 117 -13.98 17.23 6.27
CA VAL A 117 -14.91 16.55 7.18
C VAL A 117 -15.51 15.43 6.35
N ASN A 118 -15.38 14.18 6.78
CA ASN A 118 -15.94 13.03 6.09
C ASN A 118 -17.47 13.14 6.07
N ARG A 119 -18.01 13.78 5.03
CA ARG A 119 -19.39 13.59 4.59
C ARG A 119 -19.45 12.35 3.71
N GLU A 120 -20.64 11.78 3.57
CA GLU A 120 -20.88 10.72 2.59
C GLU A 120 -20.44 11.21 1.21
N VAL A 121 -19.29 10.72 0.76
CA VAL A 121 -18.77 10.97 -0.59
C VAL A 121 -19.48 9.98 -1.50
N TRP A 122 -20.25 10.47 -2.46
CA TRP A 122 -20.82 9.62 -3.49
C TRP A 122 -19.69 8.97 -4.29
N VAL A 123 -19.72 7.63 -4.42
CA VAL A 123 -18.74 6.88 -5.20
C VAL A 123 -19.04 7.07 -6.69
N PRO A 124 -18.15 7.74 -7.45
CA PRO A 124 -18.48 8.09 -8.82
C PRO A 124 -18.46 6.90 -9.76
N THR A 125 -19.36 6.92 -10.75
CA THR A 125 -19.25 6.04 -11.91
C THR A 125 -17.91 6.25 -12.59
N MET A 126 -17.23 5.16 -12.95
CA MET A 126 -15.90 5.19 -13.56
C MET A 126 -15.97 5.51 -15.06
N ASP A 127 -16.80 6.48 -15.42
CA ASP A 127 -17.07 6.82 -16.81
C ASP A 127 -15.81 7.43 -17.44
N LEU A 128 -15.37 6.81 -18.53
CA LEU A 128 -14.19 7.22 -19.26
C LEU A 128 -14.52 8.45 -20.11
N VAL A 129 -13.90 9.59 -19.80
CA VAL A 129 -14.08 10.83 -20.56
C VAL A 129 -12.99 10.98 -21.61
N GLY A 130 -13.35 11.36 -22.84
CA GLY A 130 -12.40 11.72 -23.89
C GLY A 130 -11.59 10.58 -24.52
N ILE A 131 -11.84 9.32 -24.16
CA ILE A 131 -11.11 8.16 -24.69
C ILE A 131 -11.61 7.72 -26.09
N GLY A 132 -12.85 8.07 -26.44
CA GLY A 132 -13.52 7.63 -27.67
C GLY A 132 -12.73 7.89 -28.94
N ASP A 133 -12.22 9.11 -29.10
CA ASP A 133 -11.45 9.52 -30.29
C ASP A 133 -10.01 9.00 -30.24
N SER A 134 -9.39 8.99 -29.04
CA SER A 134 -7.99 8.58 -28.86
C SER A 134 -7.75 7.08 -29.06
N ARG A 135 -8.73 6.21 -28.79
CA ARG A 135 -8.58 4.74 -28.94
C ARG A 135 -8.64 4.24 -30.37
N ALA A 136 -9.26 4.99 -31.29
CA ALA A 136 -9.42 4.55 -32.68
C ALA A 136 -8.07 4.35 -33.38
N ASN A 137 -7.08 5.21 -33.10
CA ASN A 137 -5.77 5.14 -33.72
C ASN A 137 -4.97 3.88 -33.29
N PRO A 138 -4.74 3.61 -31.99
CA PRO A 138 -4.14 2.35 -31.54
C PRO A 138 -4.87 1.11 -32.07
N ILE A 139 -6.20 1.11 -32.10
CA ILE A 139 -6.99 -0.03 -32.61
C ILE A 139 -6.74 -0.23 -34.11
N ASN A 140 -6.75 0.83 -34.92
CA ASN A 140 -6.46 0.73 -36.35
C ASN A 140 -5.04 0.23 -36.61
N LEU A 141 -4.06 0.70 -35.83
CA LEU A 141 -2.68 0.25 -35.91
C LEU A 141 -2.50 -1.23 -35.53
N LEU A 142 -3.29 -1.72 -34.55
CA LEU A 142 -3.32 -3.12 -34.11
C LEU A 142 -4.08 -4.04 -35.07
N SER A 143 -5.15 -3.55 -35.69
CA SER A 143 -6.08 -4.33 -36.53
C SER A 143 -5.62 -4.49 -37.98
N ASN A 144 -4.54 -3.82 -38.37
CA ASN A 144 -3.98 -3.97 -39.72
C ASN A 144 -3.29 -5.35 -39.85
N ASP A 145 -4.03 -6.34 -40.36
CA ASP A 145 -3.56 -7.71 -40.59
C ASP A 145 -2.75 -7.86 -41.89
N ALA A 146 -2.48 -6.78 -42.63
CA ALA A 146 -1.66 -6.83 -43.85
C ALA A 146 -0.21 -7.27 -43.57
N GLU A 147 0.30 -6.95 -42.38
CA GLU A 147 1.61 -7.38 -41.89
C GLU A 147 1.47 -8.64 -41.03
N LYS A 148 1.97 -9.76 -41.55
CA LYS A 148 1.98 -11.07 -40.85
C LYS A 148 2.99 -11.15 -39.70
N LEU A 149 3.91 -10.19 -39.61
CA LEU A 149 4.93 -10.13 -38.57
C LEU A 149 4.37 -9.59 -37.25
N MET A 150 5.11 -9.83 -36.17
CA MET A 150 4.85 -9.24 -34.87
C MET A 150 4.96 -7.71 -34.96
N LYS A 151 4.00 -6.98 -34.39
CA LYS A 151 4.02 -5.52 -34.35
C LYS A 151 3.99 -5.01 -32.91
N VAL A 152 4.90 -4.09 -32.58
CA VAL A 152 4.94 -3.41 -31.29
C VAL A 152 4.46 -1.98 -31.47
N ILE A 153 3.54 -1.54 -30.62
CA ILE A 153 2.99 -0.19 -30.60
C ILE A 153 3.25 0.41 -29.22
N SER A 154 3.85 1.59 -29.20
CA SER A 154 4.19 2.32 -27.98
C SER A 154 3.25 3.52 -27.80
N VAL A 155 2.52 3.55 -26.69
CA VAL A 155 1.76 4.72 -26.23
C VAL A 155 2.67 5.55 -25.34
N LEU A 156 3.06 6.72 -25.83
CA LEU A 156 3.94 7.67 -25.16
C LEU A 156 3.15 8.86 -24.62
N GLY A 157 3.48 9.35 -23.43
CA GLY A 157 2.86 10.56 -22.87
C GLY A 157 3.23 10.78 -21.40
N PRO A 158 2.90 11.93 -20.80
CA PRO A 158 3.32 12.26 -19.44
C PRO A 158 2.69 11.34 -18.38
N VAL A 159 3.24 11.34 -17.17
CA VAL A 159 2.67 10.64 -16.00
C VAL A 159 1.25 11.18 -15.72
N GLY A 160 0.30 10.29 -15.41
CA GLY A 160 -1.06 10.68 -15.06
C GLY A 160 -1.99 11.06 -16.23
N VAL A 161 -1.51 11.04 -17.50
CA VAL A 161 -2.31 11.40 -18.69
C VAL A 161 -3.37 10.35 -19.07
N GLY A 162 -3.28 9.13 -18.54
CA GLY A 162 -4.27 8.06 -18.79
C GLY A 162 -3.84 6.96 -19.77
N LYS A 163 -2.53 6.82 -20.07
CA LYS A 163 -2.00 5.79 -20.99
C LYS A 163 -2.48 4.37 -20.67
N THR A 164 -2.36 3.97 -19.40
CA THR A 164 -2.79 2.64 -18.94
C THR A 164 -4.30 2.46 -19.08
N THR A 165 -5.08 3.52 -18.88
CA THR A 165 -6.54 3.51 -19.08
C THR A 165 -6.89 3.32 -20.55
N LEU A 166 -6.20 4.02 -21.46
CA LEU A 166 -6.34 3.82 -22.91
C LEU A 166 -5.99 2.38 -23.31
N ALA A 167 -4.87 1.85 -22.81
CA ALA A 167 -4.44 0.49 -23.10
C ALA A 167 -5.45 -0.57 -22.60
N LYS A 168 -6.03 -0.37 -21.40
CA LYS A 168 -7.11 -1.24 -20.88
C LYS A 168 -8.34 -1.22 -21.77
N GLU A 169 -8.73 -0.04 -22.27
CA GLU A 169 -9.89 0.09 -23.15
C GLU A 169 -9.65 -0.60 -24.50
N VAL A 170 -8.47 -0.42 -25.10
CA VAL A 170 -8.06 -1.14 -26.30
C VAL A 170 -8.06 -2.66 -26.05
N TYR A 171 -7.47 -3.10 -24.94
CA TYR A 171 -7.44 -4.51 -24.54
C TYR A 171 -8.85 -5.13 -24.41
N ARG A 172 -9.80 -4.38 -23.84
CA ARG A 172 -11.20 -4.77 -23.69
C ARG A 172 -11.89 -4.94 -25.04
N GLN A 173 -11.70 -4.00 -25.97
CA GLN A 173 -12.34 -4.05 -27.29
C GLN A 173 -11.78 -5.13 -28.21
N MET A 174 -10.50 -5.46 -28.07
CA MET A 174 -9.86 -6.54 -28.85
C MET A 174 -10.25 -7.95 -28.33
N LYS A 175 -11.22 -8.05 -27.41
CA LYS A 175 -11.76 -9.33 -26.92
C LYS A 175 -12.33 -10.15 -28.09
N GLY A 176 -11.96 -11.43 -28.13
CA GLY A 176 -12.39 -12.36 -29.18
C GLY A 176 -11.53 -12.37 -30.46
N GLN A 177 -10.68 -11.35 -30.69
CA GLN A 177 -9.79 -11.32 -31.86
C GLN A 177 -8.51 -12.13 -31.65
N PHE A 178 -8.09 -12.32 -30.39
CA PHE A 178 -6.86 -13.02 -30.03
C PHE A 178 -7.17 -14.24 -29.16
N LYS A 179 -6.50 -15.36 -29.45
CA LYS A 179 -6.66 -16.62 -28.70
C LYS A 179 -6.06 -16.51 -27.30
N CYS A 180 -4.97 -15.77 -27.17
CA CYS A 180 -4.29 -15.53 -25.90
C CYS A 180 -4.11 -14.03 -25.69
N ARG A 181 -4.37 -13.56 -24.47
CA ARG A 181 -4.26 -12.16 -24.09
C ARG A 181 -3.67 -12.06 -22.70
N ALA A 182 -2.75 -11.12 -22.51
CA ALA A 182 -2.23 -10.78 -21.20
C ALA A 182 -2.09 -9.26 -21.06
N PHE A 183 -2.28 -8.76 -19.85
CA PHE A 183 -2.05 -7.40 -19.43
C PHE A 183 -1.23 -7.44 -18.14
N VAL A 184 -0.02 -6.90 -18.19
CA VAL A 184 0.89 -6.89 -17.05
C VAL A 184 1.58 -5.55 -16.92
N ARG A 185 1.96 -5.20 -15.69
CA ARG A 185 2.69 -3.98 -15.36
C ARG A 185 4.11 -4.33 -14.96
N ALA A 186 5.08 -3.72 -15.63
CA ALA A 186 6.47 -3.73 -15.18
C ALA A 186 6.68 -2.63 -14.13
N SER A 187 7.40 -2.94 -13.05
CA SER A 187 7.88 -1.98 -12.05
C SER A 187 9.20 -1.36 -12.49
N LYS A 188 9.63 -0.24 -11.85
CA LYS A 188 10.97 0.36 -12.06
C LYS A 188 12.09 -0.67 -11.83
N THR A 189 11.90 -1.58 -10.86
CA THR A 189 12.74 -2.75 -10.62
C THR A 189 11.97 -4.03 -10.99
N PRO A 190 12.06 -4.53 -12.24
CA PRO A 190 11.17 -5.58 -12.71
C PRO A 190 11.54 -6.94 -12.13
N ASP A 191 10.61 -7.55 -11.37
CA ASP A 191 10.65 -8.98 -11.09
C ASP A 191 10.20 -9.76 -12.32
N THR A 192 11.18 -10.24 -13.09
CA THR A 192 10.93 -11.00 -14.33
C THR A 192 10.17 -12.28 -14.06
N ARG A 193 10.41 -12.97 -12.94
CA ARG A 193 9.72 -14.23 -12.63
C ARG A 193 8.25 -13.97 -12.35
N ARG A 194 7.94 -12.97 -11.51
CA ARG A 194 6.56 -12.55 -11.20
C ARG A 194 5.83 -12.08 -12.45
N LEU A 195 6.51 -11.31 -13.31
CA LEU A 195 5.95 -10.84 -14.57
C LEU A 195 5.58 -12.00 -15.50
N LEU A 196 6.51 -12.94 -15.73
CA LEU A 196 6.27 -14.10 -16.59
C LEU A 196 5.16 -15.02 -16.05
N ARG A 197 5.13 -15.26 -14.74
CA ARG A 197 4.03 -16.02 -14.13
C ARG A 197 2.68 -15.30 -14.27
N SER A 198 2.66 -13.98 -14.09
CA SER A 198 1.46 -13.17 -14.32
C SER A 198 0.96 -13.27 -15.76
N ILE A 199 1.86 -13.39 -16.75
CA ILE A 199 1.47 -13.64 -18.14
C ILE A 199 0.89 -15.05 -18.29
N ILE A 200 1.57 -16.07 -17.75
CA ILE A 200 1.16 -17.49 -17.84
C ILE A 200 -0.25 -17.69 -17.27
N SER A 201 -0.53 -17.10 -16.11
CA SER A 201 -1.83 -17.24 -15.46
C SER A 201 -2.97 -16.67 -16.30
N GLN A 202 -2.68 -15.65 -17.12
CA GLN A 202 -3.66 -15.02 -17.99
C GLN A 202 -3.86 -15.78 -19.30
N ILE A 203 -2.79 -16.34 -19.88
CA ILE A 203 -2.87 -17.09 -21.16
C ILE A 203 -3.26 -18.57 -20.98
N GLN A 204 -3.12 -19.15 -19.78
CA GLN A 204 -3.38 -20.58 -19.52
C GLN A 204 -3.88 -20.84 -18.08
N ARG A 205 -5.16 -20.56 -17.84
CA ARG A 205 -5.77 -20.63 -16.50
C ARG A 205 -5.79 -22.01 -15.84
N HIS A 206 -5.96 -23.07 -16.65
CA HIS A 206 -6.21 -24.43 -16.13
C HIS A 206 -4.97 -25.33 -16.06
N GLN A 207 -3.83 -24.87 -16.59
CA GLN A 207 -2.59 -25.64 -16.66
C GLN A 207 -1.44 -24.67 -16.37
N GLN A 208 -1.20 -24.45 -15.09
CA GLN A 208 -0.07 -23.69 -14.60
C GLN A 208 1.17 -24.59 -14.56
N PRO A 209 2.34 -24.11 -15.01
CA PRO A 209 3.58 -24.82 -14.77
C PRO A 209 3.88 -24.89 -13.26
N PRO A 210 4.73 -25.83 -12.81
CA PRO A 210 5.25 -25.81 -11.46
C PRO A 210 5.80 -24.42 -11.12
N HIS A 211 5.42 -23.89 -9.97
CA HIS A 211 5.84 -22.56 -9.56
C HIS A 211 7.39 -22.48 -9.46
N GLY A 212 8.07 -23.55 -9.07
CA GLY A 212 9.52 -23.71 -9.01
C GLY A 212 10.32 -23.65 -10.34
N LEU A 213 9.74 -23.24 -11.47
CA LEU A 213 10.53 -23.17 -12.71
C LEU A 213 11.48 -21.96 -12.73
N PRO A 214 12.74 -22.14 -13.18
CA PRO A 214 13.64 -21.06 -13.54
C PRO A 214 13.03 -20.12 -14.59
N VAL A 215 13.49 -18.87 -14.61
CA VAL A 215 13.02 -17.85 -15.57
C VAL A 215 13.11 -18.34 -17.02
N GLN A 216 14.19 -19.05 -17.39
CA GLN A 216 14.36 -19.57 -18.75
C GLN A 216 13.29 -20.62 -19.10
N GLU A 217 12.96 -21.51 -18.16
CA GLU A 217 11.93 -22.52 -18.37
C GLU A 217 10.53 -21.91 -18.43
N LEU A 218 10.26 -20.84 -17.67
CA LEU A 218 9.03 -20.05 -17.80
C LEU A 218 8.93 -19.41 -19.19
N ILE A 219 10.04 -18.86 -19.72
CA ILE A 219 10.09 -18.33 -21.09
C ILE A 219 9.82 -19.44 -22.10
N ASP A 220 10.42 -20.61 -21.95
CA ASP A 220 10.24 -21.73 -22.89
C ASP A 220 8.82 -22.32 -22.82
N TYR A 221 8.21 -22.33 -21.63
CA TYR A 221 6.80 -22.67 -21.43
C TYR A 221 5.87 -21.72 -22.19
N ILE A 222 6.08 -20.42 -22.00
CA ILE A 222 5.38 -19.33 -22.66
C ILE A 222 5.52 -19.43 -24.19
N ARG A 223 6.75 -19.63 -24.70
CA ARG A 223 7.03 -19.84 -26.13
C ARG A 223 6.28 -21.04 -26.68
N LYS A 224 6.35 -22.19 -26.00
CA LYS A 224 5.67 -23.42 -26.40
C LYS A 224 4.15 -23.26 -26.44
N HIS A 225 3.56 -22.57 -25.45
CA HIS A 225 2.11 -22.36 -25.42
C HIS A 225 1.62 -21.42 -26.51
N LEU A 226 2.41 -20.41 -26.88
CA LEU A 226 2.02 -19.43 -27.91
C LEU A 226 2.43 -19.78 -29.34
N GLN A 227 3.17 -20.88 -29.54
CA GLN A 227 3.38 -21.43 -30.88
C GLN A 227 2.02 -21.62 -31.59
N GLN A 228 1.91 -21.03 -32.80
CA GLN A 228 0.73 -21.12 -33.68
C GLN A 228 -0.55 -20.44 -33.15
N LYS A 229 -0.43 -19.42 -32.28
CA LYS A 229 -1.57 -18.66 -31.73
C LYS A 229 -1.36 -17.14 -31.91
N ARG A 230 -2.43 -16.42 -32.24
CA ARG A 230 -2.45 -14.94 -32.19
C ARG A 230 -2.46 -14.48 -30.74
N TYR A 231 -1.54 -13.60 -30.36
CA TYR A 231 -1.46 -13.03 -29.00
C TYR A 231 -1.21 -11.51 -28.97
N ILE A 232 -1.59 -10.90 -27.84
CA ILE A 232 -1.18 -9.55 -27.47
C ILE A 232 -0.29 -9.63 -26.21
N TYR A 233 1.05 -9.47 -26.32
CA TYR A 233 2.07 -9.17 -25.27
C TYR A 233 3.51 -9.60 -25.68
N GLY A 234 4.56 -9.08 -25.02
CA GLY A 234 6.00 -9.26 -25.34
C GLY A 234 6.75 -10.37 -24.59
N ALA A 235 7.78 -10.90 -25.24
CA ALA A 235 8.58 -12.10 -24.95
C ALA A 235 8.12 -13.38 -25.67
N PHE A 236 8.17 -13.42 -27.01
CA PHE A 236 7.62 -14.52 -27.80
C PHE A 236 8.37 -14.80 -29.10
N PRO A 237 8.24 -16.03 -29.66
CA PRO A 237 9.05 -16.48 -30.79
C PRO A 237 8.72 -15.71 -32.08
N GLU A 238 9.72 -15.56 -32.95
CA GLU A 238 9.55 -15.04 -34.31
C GLU A 238 8.61 -16.00 -35.09
N GLY A 239 7.36 -15.58 -35.32
CA GLY A 239 6.32 -16.44 -35.90
C GLY A 239 5.16 -15.65 -36.54
N ILE A 240 4.45 -16.32 -37.45
CA ILE A 240 3.74 -15.78 -38.63
C ILE A 240 2.26 -15.36 -38.33
N ASP A 241 1.88 -15.17 -37.06
CA ASP A 241 0.46 -15.12 -36.64
C ASP A 241 -0.05 -13.73 -36.20
N CYS A 242 0.35 -12.64 -36.85
CA CYS A 242 -0.20 -11.28 -36.60
C CYS A 242 -0.24 -10.89 -35.11
N SER A 243 0.77 -11.29 -34.34
CA SER A 243 0.86 -10.98 -32.91
C SER A 243 1.10 -9.48 -32.71
N ARG A 244 0.60 -8.95 -31.60
CA ARG A 244 0.68 -7.52 -31.28
C ARG A 244 1.27 -7.29 -29.90
N ILE A 245 1.94 -6.18 -29.67
CA ILE A 245 2.40 -5.78 -28.35
C ILE A 245 2.02 -4.32 -28.19
N LEU A 246 1.32 -3.99 -27.12
CA LEU A 246 1.00 -2.61 -26.75
C LEU A 246 1.77 -2.26 -25.48
N ILE A 247 2.61 -1.24 -25.57
CA ILE A 247 3.46 -0.78 -24.47
C ILE A 247 3.00 0.62 -24.10
N THR A 248 2.96 0.93 -22.81
CA THR A 248 2.69 2.29 -22.31
C THR A 248 3.92 2.78 -21.57
N THR A 249 4.44 3.94 -21.93
CA THR A 249 5.64 4.51 -21.29
C THR A 249 5.55 6.04 -21.27
N ASP A 250 6.19 6.67 -20.30
CA ASP A 250 6.46 8.10 -20.25
C ASP A 250 7.87 8.48 -20.72
N ILE A 251 8.72 7.49 -21.00
CA ILE A 251 10.09 7.67 -21.49
C ILE A 251 10.13 7.47 -23.01
N GLU A 252 10.52 8.52 -23.74
CA GLU A 252 10.56 8.50 -25.22
C GLU A 252 11.58 7.49 -25.77
N GLU A 253 12.74 7.36 -25.12
CA GLU A 253 13.78 6.39 -25.50
C GLU A 253 13.27 4.95 -25.41
N VAL A 254 12.49 4.62 -24.36
CA VAL A 254 11.87 3.30 -24.20
C VAL A 254 10.82 3.05 -25.29
N ALA A 255 10.03 4.08 -25.65
CA ALA A 255 9.04 3.96 -26.70
C ALA A 255 9.67 3.65 -28.08
N LEU A 256 10.80 4.30 -28.37
CA LEU A 256 11.57 4.12 -29.61
C LEU A 256 12.22 2.74 -29.66
N GLU A 257 12.92 2.35 -28.60
CA GLU A 257 13.64 1.08 -28.51
C GLU A 257 12.68 -0.11 -28.66
N CYS A 258 11.50 -0.05 -28.03
CA CYS A 258 10.51 -1.13 -28.12
C CYS A 258 9.87 -1.28 -29.50
N CYS A 259 9.90 -0.25 -30.34
CA CYS A 259 9.28 -0.23 -31.67
C CYS A 259 10.31 -0.32 -32.81
N ASP A 260 11.54 -0.77 -32.53
CA ASP A 260 12.65 -0.80 -33.49
C ASP A 260 12.84 0.54 -34.22
N TYR A 261 12.67 1.66 -33.50
CA TYR A 261 12.77 3.03 -34.01
C TYR A 261 11.76 3.38 -35.13
N GLN A 262 10.68 2.61 -35.30
CA GLN A 262 9.59 2.91 -36.23
C GLN A 262 8.65 3.97 -35.65
N SER A 263 8.74 5.22 -36.13
CA SER A 263 7.91 6.34 -35.65
C SER A 263 6.41 6.10 -35.80
N ASP A 264 6.00 5.38 -36.84
CA ASP A 264 4.59 5.10 -37.16
C ASP A 264 3.92 4.16 -36.15
N CYS A 265 4.72 3.51 -35.29
CA CYS A 265 4.28 2.65 -34.22
C CYS A 265 4.15 3.37 -32.87
N ILE A 266 4.44 4.68 -32.81
CA ILE A 266 4.36 5.48 -31.58
C ILE A 266 3.10 6.34 -31.59
N PHE A 267 2.20 6.09 -30.65
CA PHE A 267 1.04 6.92 -30.38
C PHE A 267 1.36 7.90 -29.23
N LYS A 268 1.53 9.18 -29.55
CA LYS A 268 1.69 10.23 -28.54
C LYS A 268 0.31 10.61 -27.99
N MET A 269 0.11 10.37 -26.69
CA MET A 269 -1.12 10.66 -25.96
C MET A 269 -1.06 12.06 -25.36
N GLU A 270 -1.98 12.91 -25.79
CA GLU A 270 -2.13 14.29 -25.32
C GLU A 270 -2.99 14.38 -24.05
N PRO A 271 -2.80 15.43 -23.24
CA PRO A 271 -3.73 15.77 -22.15
C PRO A 271 -5.17 15.97 -22.63
N LEU A 272 -6.11 15.85 -21.70
CA LEU A 272 -7.53 16.06 -21.99
C LEU A 272 -7.79 17.49 -22.50
N SER A 273 -8.72 17.60 -23.44
CA SER A 273 -9.25 18.91 -23.85
C SER A 273 -9.93 19.59 -22.66
N ARG A 274 -10.01 20.93 -22.70
CA ARG A 274 -10.68 21.72 -21.65
C ARG A 274 -12.09 21.22 -21.36
N ASN A 275 -12.85 20.86 -22.39
CA ASN A 275 -14.22 20.35 -22.23
C ASN A 275 -14.24 19.00 -21.52
N ASN A 276 -13.36 18.08 -21.90
CA ASN A 276 -13.25 16.76 -21.28
C ASN A 276 -12.74 16.86 -19.83
N SER A 277 -11.79 17.76 -19.55
CA SER A 277 -11.33 18.02 -18.17
C SER A 277 -12.45 18.60 -17.31
N ARG A 278 -13.26 19.52 -17.86
CA ARG A 278 -14.42 20.09 -17.17
C ARG A 278 -15.47 19.03 -16.88
N GLU A 279 -15.80 18.20 -17.87
CA GLU A 279 -16.74 17.09 -17.69
C GLU A 279 -16.24 16.13 -16.59
N LEU A 280 -14.98 15.70 -16.65
CA LEU A 280 -14.38 14.83 -15.64
C LEU A 280 -14.41 15.46 -14.24
N PHE A 281 -14.06 16.74 -14.13
CA PHE A 281 -14.06 17.47 -12.86
C PHE A 281 -15.47 17.56 -12.26
N LEU A 282 -16.47 17.95 -13.05
CA LEU A 282 -17.85 18.11 -12.59
C LEU A 282 -18.48 16.76 -12.23
N ASN A 283 -18.28 15.74 -13.06
CA ASN A 283 -18.76 14.38 -12.78
C ASN A 283 -18.17 13.86 -11.46
N ARG A 284 -16.91 14.19 -11.18
CA ARG A 284 -16.25 13.81 -9.92
C ARG A 284 -16.79 14.56 -8.70
N MET A 285 -17.08 15.86 -8.85
CA MET A 285 -17.58 16.73 -7.79
C MET A 285 -19.04 16.46 -7.41
N PHE A 286 -19.89 16.34 -8.42
CA PHE A 286 -21.35 16.49 -8.28
C PHE A 286 -22.13 15.26 -8.73
N GLY A 287 -21.45 14.27 -9.32
CA GLY A 287 -22.09 13.16 -10.01
C GLY A 287 -22.95 13.61 -11.17
N SER A 288 -23.95 12.79 -11.52
CA SER A 288 -24.80 13.00 -12.69
C SER A 288 -25.94 14.02 -12.50
N LYS A 289 -26.04 14.69 -11.34
CA LYS A 289 -27.27 15.43 -10.97
C LYS A 289 -27.12 16.83 -10.38
N HIS A 290 -25.93 17.43 -10.27
CA HIS A 290 -25.81 18.79 -9.71
C HIS A 290 -24.90 19.72 -10.52
N GLU A 291 -25.34 20.98 -10.67
CA GLU A 291 -24.57 22.05 -11.29
C GLU A 291 -23.85 22.90 -10.23
N CYS A 292 -22.66 23.39 -10.58
CA CYS A 292 -21.86 24.30 -9.77
C CYS A 292 -22.58 25.65 -9.58
N THR A 293 -22.54 26.22 -8.37
CA THR A 293 -23.08 27.56 -8.10
C THR A 293 -22.36 28.62 -8.94
N GLU A 294 -23.07 29.67 -9.38
CA GLU A 294 -22.51 30.72 -10.25
C GLU A 294 -21.22 31.35 -9.69
N GLN A 295 -21.13 31.49 -8.35
CA GLN A 295 -19.95 32.05 -7.68
C GLN A 295 -18.70 31.16 -7.77
N LEU A 296 -18.87 29.84 -7.88
CA LEU A 296 -17.77 28.88 -7.91
C LEU A 296 -17.37 28.48 -9.34
N LYS A 297 -18.16 28.85 -10.37
CA LYS A 297 -17.85 28.58 -11.78
C LYS A 297 -16.49 29.16 -12.19
N ASP A 298 -16.23 30.42 -11.89
CA ASP A 298 -14.97 31.08 -12.28
C ASP A 298 -13.74 30.48 -11.60
N VAL A 299 -13.85 30.14 -10.32
CA VAL A 299 -12.75 29.50 -9.57
C VAL A 299 -12.54 28.07 -10.06
N SER A 300 -13.62 27.34 -10.34
CA SER A 300 -13.55 25.97 -10.86
C SER A 300 -12.84 25.91 -12.21
N GLU A 301 -13.12 26.84 -13.14
CA GLU A 301 -12.47 26.90 -14.44
C GLU A 301 -10.96 27.15 -14.31
N LYS A 302 -10.56 28.05 -13.41
CA LYS A 302 -9.13 28.30 -13.13
C LYS A 302 -8.45 27.07 -12.55
N ILE A 303 -9.11 26.35 -11.65
CA ILE A 303 -8.58 25.12 -11.06
C ILE A 303 -8.42 24.03 -12.13
N ILE A 304 -9.43 23.85 -12.99
CA ILE A 304 -9.40 22.88 -14.09
C ILE A 304 -8.25 23.17 -15.05
N GLU A 305 -8.07 24.44 -15.44
CA GLU A 305 -6.96 24.87 -16.30
C GLU A 305 -5.60 24.55 -15.66
N LYS A 306 -5.45 24.79 -14.36
CA LYS A 306 -4.22 24.52 -13.61
C LYS A 306 -3.91 23.03 -13.42
N CYS A 307 -4.89 22.14 -13.58
CA CYS A 307 -4.65 20.70 -13.62
C CYS A 307 -3.98 20.23 -14.92
N GLY A 308 -3.83 21.11 -15.92
CA GLY A 308 -3.05 20.84 -17.14
C GLY A 308 -3.63 19.72 -18.02
N GLY A 309 -4.92 19.43 -17.89
CA GLY A 309 -5.58 18.36 -18.63
C GLY A 309 -5.20 16.94 -18.19
N LEU A 310 -4.51 16.76 -17.06
CA LEU A 310 -4.14 15.44 -16.54
C LEU A 310 -5.32 14.83 -15.76
N PRO A 311 -5.90 13.69 -16.21
CA PRO A 311 -7.05 13.06 -15.55
C PRO A 311 -6.86 12.84 -14.05
N LEU A 312 -5.69 12.33 -13.62
CA LEU A 312 -5.46 12.04 -12.21
C LEU A 312 -5.38 13.31 -11.35
N ALA A 313 -4.72 14.36 -11.86
CA ALA A 313 -4.66 15.66 -11.17
C ALA A 313 -6.06 16.26 -11.01
N THR A 314 -6.88 16.18 -12.07
CA THR A 314 -8.28 16.61 -12.04
C THR A 314 -9.09 15.81 -11.02
N ILE A 315 -8.95 14.48 -11.01
CA ILE A 315 -9.64 13.60 -10.05
C ILE A 315 -9.26 13.92 -8.61
N CYS A 316 -7.96 13.99 -8.28
CA CYS A 316 -7.50 14.30 -6.92
C CYS A 316 -8.05 15.65 -6.45
N THR A 317 -7.91 16.69 -7.29
CA THR A 317 -8.33 18.05 -6.96
C THR A 317 -9.84 18.16 -6.77
N ALA A 318 -10.62 17.62 -7.71
CA ALA A 318 -12.07 17.55 -7.60
C ALA A 318 -12.48 16.81 -6.33
N SER A 319 -11.84 15.69 -5.99
CA SER A 319 -12.26 14.87 -4.86
C SER A 319 -11.95 15.52 -3.50
N ILE A 320 -10.90 16.36 -3.42
CA ILE A 320 -10.67 17.23 -2.25
C ILE A 320 -11.83 18.21 -2.09
N LEU A 321 -12.20 18.89 -3.17
CA LEU A 321 -13.24 19.92 -3.16
C LEU A 321 -14.65 19.33 -2.95
N ALA A 322 -14.92 18.13 -3.45
CA ALA A 322 -16.21 17.44 -3.33
C ALA A 322 -16.61 17.21 -1.88
N SER A 323 -15.60 17.01 -1.02
CA SER A 323 -15.82 16.75 0.38
C SER A 323 -16.34 17.94 1.19
N GLN A 324 -16.12 19.16 0.68
CA GLN A 324 -16.60 20.42 1.25
C GLN A 324 -16.98 21.37 0.13
N SER A 325 -17.93 20.95 -0.72
CA SER A 325 -18.37 21.70 -1.91
C SER A 325 -18.72 23.16 -1.61
N ASP A 326 -19.29 23.42 -0.43
CA ASP A 326 -19.81 24.72 -0.02
C ASP A 326 -18.75 25.62 0.63
N ASN A 327 -17.52 25.14 0.84
CA ASN A 327 -16.47 25.87 1.54
C ASN A 327 -15.63 26.72 0.59
N SER A 328 -16.04 27.97 0.34
CA SER A 328 -15.33 28.89 -0.57
C SER A 328 -13.85 29.12 -0.21
N GLU A 329 -13.48 29.05 1.07
CA GLU A 329 -12.08 29.23 1.50
C GLU A 329 -11.19 28.08 1.03
N LEU A 330 -11.71 26.84 1.08
CA LEU A 330 -11.01 25.66 0.56
C LEU A 330 -10.75 25.79 -0.94
N TRP A 331 -11.73 26.25 -1.73
CA TRP A 331 -11.57 26.46 -3.16
C TRP A 331 -10.46 27.48 -3.47
N LEU A 332 -10.44 28.61 -2.75
CA LEU A 332 -9.40 29.63 -2.90
C LEU A 332 -8.02 29.10 -2.49
N HIS A 333 -7.95 28.33 -1.39
CA HIS A 333 -6.72 27.72 -0.92
C HIS A 333 -6.14 26.73 -1.94
N VAL A 334 -6.95 25.78 -2.42
CA VAL A 334 -6.54 24.81 -3.46
C VAL A 334 -6.07 25.55 -4.72
N ASN A 335 -6.79 26.59 -5.15
CA ASN A 335 -6.41 27.41 -6.28
C ASN A 335 -5.05 28.11 -6.10
N GLU A 336 -4.74 28.59 -4.88
CA GLU A 336 -3.45 29.19 -4.54
C GLU A 336 -2.32 28.16 -4.47
N CYS A 337 -2.57 26.96 -3.93
CA CYS A 337 -1.60 25.86 -3.92
C CYS A 337 -1.22 25.46 -5.35
N LEU A 338 -2.21 25.28 -6.23
CA LEU A 338 -1.97 25.01 -7.66
C LEU A 338 -1.20 26.15 -8.34
N SER A 339 -1.53 27.42 -8.05
CA SER A 339 -0.76 28.57 -8.54
C SER A 339 0.69 28.52 -8.06
N SER A 340 0.94 28.10 -6.82
CA SER A 340 2.27 27.93 -6.25
C SER A 340 3.07 26.86 -6.99
N PHE A 341 2.48 25.71 -7.27
CA PHE A 341 3.12 24.63 -8.01
C PHE A 341 3.51 25.07 -9.43
N ILE A 342 2.65 25.83 -10.10
CA ILE A 342 2.94 26.39 -11.43
C ILE A 342 4.07 27.43 -11.35
N ARG A 343 4.06 28.32 -10.36
CA ARG A 343 5.15 29.31 -10.16
C ARG A 343 6.52 28.67 -9.93
N LYS A 344 6.55 27.46 -9.36
CA LYS A 344 7.78 26.67 -9.19
C LYS A 344 8.29 26.03 -10.51
N ASN A 345 7.57 26.19 -11.63
CA ASN A 345 7.89 25.58 -12.93
C ASN A 345 8.15 24.07 -12.85
N LEU A 346 7.31 23.36 -12.10
CA LEU A 346 7.42 21.91 -11.94
C LEU A 346 7.12 21.18 -13.26
N THR A 347 7.76 20.03 -13.46
CA THR A 347 7.37 19.09 -14.52
C THR A 347 5.96 18.56 -14.28
N SER A 348 5.33 17.93 -15.28
CA SER A 348 4.02 17.29 -15.11
C SER A 348 4.02 16.25 -13.98
N GLU A 349 5.11 15.51 -13.81
CA GLU A 349 5.30 14.57 -12.70
C GLU A 349 5.42 15.29 -11.35
N GLY A 350 6.23 16.35 -11.26
CA GLY A 350 6.36 17.13 -10.03
C GLY A 350 5.05 17.80 -9.61
N MET A 351 4.28 18.34 -10.57
CA MET A 351 2.95 18.89 -10.32
C MET A 351 1.99 17.81 -9.82
N LEU A 352 1.96 16.65 -10.47
CA LEU A 352 1.11 15.54 -10.05
C LEU A 352 1.46 15.04 -8.65
N SER A 353 2.76 14.94 -8.34
CA SER A 353 3.27 14.53 -7.02
C SER A 353 2.78 15.48 -5.92
N GLU A 354 2.91 16.81 -6.11
CA GLU A 354 2.41 17.81 -5.16
C GLU A 354 0.87 17.75 -4.99
N ILE A 355 0.12 17.52 -6.07
CA ILE A 355 -1.35 17.37 -6.00
C ILE A 355 -1.76 16.09 -5.26
N VAL A 356 -1.04 14.98 -5.49
CA VAL A 356 -1.28 13.71 -4.77
C VAL A 356 -0.92 13.87 -3.30
N GLY A 357 0.18 14.55 -2.97
CA GLY A 357 0.55 14.88 -1.60
C GLY A 357 -0.49 15.78 -0.90
N MET A 358 -1.06 16.75 -1.61
CA MET A 358 -2.18 17.55 -1.11
C MET A 358 -3.43 16.69 -0.83
N SER A 359 -3.74 15.74 -1.73
CA SER A 359 -4.81 14.76 -1.54
C SER A 359 -4.58 13.92 -0.28
N TYR A 360 -3.36 13.38 -0.11
CA TYR A 360 -2.96 12.63 1.08
C TYR A 360 -3.08 13.47 2.37
N ASN A 361 -2.55 14.69 2.36
CA ASN A 361 -2.56 15.56 3.54
C ASN A 361 -3.99 15.92 3.99
N SER A 362 -4.93 15.97 3.06
CA SER A 362 -6.35 16.25 3.32
C SER A 362 -7.14 15.06 3.90
N LEU A 363 -6.57 13.85 3.92
CA LEU A 363 -7.20 12.64 4.47
C LEU A 363 -7.33 12.69 6.00
N SER A 364 -8.29 11.94 6.53
CA SER A 364 -8.37 11.64 7.96
C SER A 364 -7.17 10.78 8.42
N ASP A 365 -6.87 10.82 9.72
CA ASP A 365 -5.68 10.14 10.27
C ASP A 365 -5.77 8.61 10.15
N HIS A 366 -6.98 8.06 10.19
CA HIS A 366 -7.25 6.65 9.92
C HIS A 366 -6.93 6.29 8.46
N LEU A 367 -7.39 7.10 7.49
CA LEU A 367 -7.12 6.90 6.06
C LEU A 367 -5.64 7.00 5.71
N LYS A 368 -4.92 7.93 6.34
CA LYS A 368 -3.46 7.99 6.24
C LYS A 368 -2.85 6.68 6.70
N THR A 369 -3.26 6.15 7.85
CA THR A 369 -2.77 4.87 8.38
C THR A 369 -3.00 3.69 7.41
N TYR A 370 -4.17 3.61 6.76
CA TYR A 370 -4.43 2.58 5.75
C TYR A 370 -3.53 2.71 4.52
N LEU A 371 -3.35 3.93 4.03
CA LEU A 371 -2.47 4.17 2.88
C LEU A 371 -1.00 3.87 3.22
N LEU A 372 -0.59 4.19 4.45
CA LEU A 372 0.73 3.83 4.99
C LEU A 372 0.92 2.32 5.14
N TYR A 373 -0.14 1.57 5.39
CA TYR A 373 -0.07 0.10 5.36
C TYR A 373 0.09 -0.39 3.92
N LEU A 374 -0.62 0.21 2.97
CA LEU A 374 -0.53 -0.16 1.57
C LEU A 374 0.85 0.12 0.95
N SER A 375 1.62 1.07 1.49
CA SER A 375 3.00 1.31 1.05
C SER A 375 3.96 0.14 1.32
N MET A 376 3.55 -0.84 2.12
CA MET A 376 4.32 -2.07 2.35
C MET A 376 4.23 -3.07 1.18
N TYR A 377 3.24 -2.92 0.29
CA TYR A 377 3.12 -3.75 -0.92
C TYR A 377 4.08 -3.24 -2.01
N PRO A 378 4.61 -4.13 -2.87
CA PRO A 378 5.51 -3.73 -3.95
C PRO A 378 4.75 -2.89 -4.98
N GLU A 379 5.48 -2.06 -5.71
CA GLU A 379 4.87 -1.27 -6.78
C GLU A 379 4.12 -2.18 -7.78
N GLY A 380 2.91 -1.76 -8.15
CA GLY A 380 2.05 -2.50 -9.07
C GLY A 380 1.38 -3.74 -8.48
N TYR A 381 1.47 -3.98 -7.16
CA TYR A 381 0.71 -5.05 -6.51
C TYR A 381 -0.80 -4.85 -6.70
N THR A 382 -1.50 -5.95 -6.95
CA THR A 382 -2.96 -5.97 -7.16
C THR A 382 -3.64 -6.70 -6.03
N PHE A 383 -4.70 -6.11 -5.47
CA PHE A 383 -5.49 -6.70 -4.39
C PHE A 383 -6.99 -6.61 -4.69
N LEU A 384 -7.78 -7.47 -4.06
CA LEU A 384 -9.25 -7.40 -4.08
C LEU A 384 -9.75 -6.45 -2.99
N LYS A 385 -10.86 -5.75 -3.25
CA LYS A 385 -11.52 -4.88 -2.24
C LYS A 385 -11.88 -5.69 -0.99
N THR A 386 -12.53 -6.83 -1.17
CA THR A 386 -12.99 -7.72 -0.09
C THR A 386 -11.86 -8.16 0.82
N ASP A 387 -10.73 -8.58 0.25
CA ASP A 387 -9.59 -9.08 1.01
C ASP A 387 -8.93 -7.96 1.80
N LEU A 388 -8.75 -6.78 1.19
CA LEU A 388 -8.12 -5.65 1.85
C LEU A 388 -9.00 -5.12 2.99
N VAL A 389 -10.31 -5.03 2.77
CA VAL A 389 -11.28 -4.65 3.80
C VAL A 389 -11.23 -5.63 4.98
N LYS A 390 -11.25 -6.94 4.71
CA LYS A 390 -11.09 -7.97 5.75
C LYS A 390 -9.79 -7.79 6.52
N GLN A 391 -8.66 -7.56 5.84
CA GLN A 391 -7.37 -7.32 6.49
C GLN A 391 -7.37 -6.07 7.39
N TRP A 392 -8.03 -4.98 6.98
CA TRP A 392 -8.10 -3.76 7.78
C TRP A 392 -8.92 -3.92 9.05
N ILE A 393 -10.05 -4.61 8.97
CA ILE A 393 -10.87 -4.99 10.12
C ILE A 393 -10.04 -5.88 11.06
N ALA A 394 -9.39 -6.89 10.48
CA ALA A 394 -8.64 -7.90 11.21
C ALA A 394 -7.42 -7.37 11.98
N LYS A 395 -6.80 -6.30 11.47
CA LYS A 395 -5.67 -5.61 12.09
C LYS A 395 -6.08 -4.59 13.16
N GLY A 396 -7.39 -4.44 13.43
CA GLY A 396 -7.92 -3.53 14.45
C GLY A 396 -7.72 -2.05 14.13
N PHE A 397 -7.50 -1.70 12.85
CA PHE A 397 -7.34 -0.31 12.45
C PHE A 397 -8.67 0.48 12.50
N ILE A 398 -9.80 -0.24 12.42
CA ILE A 398 -11.15 0.32 12.50
C ILE A 398 -11.70 0.03 13.90
N SER A 399 -11.91 1.07 14.69
CA SER A 399 -12.63 0.93 15.95
C SER A 399 -14.13 0.79 15.69
N ALA A 400 -14.78 -0.13 16.40
CA ALA A 400 -16.23 -0.22 16.40
C ALA A 400 -16.80 1.08 16.98
N VAL A 401 -17.46 1.88 16.13
CA VAL A 401 -18.25 3.04 16.58
C VAL A 401 -19.62 2.51 16.98
N GLU A 402 -20.12 2.89 18.16
CA GLU A 402 -21.44 2.46 18.65
C GLU A 402 -22.52 2.65 17.56
N GLY A 403 -23.15 1.55 17.15
CA GLY A 403 -24.23 1.55 16.17
C GLY A 403 -23.84 1.53 14.70
N LYS A 404 -22.55 1.39 14.34
CA LYS A 404 -22.10 1.21 12.95
C LYS A 404 -21.41 -0.13 12.73
N ASP A 405 -21.70 -0.77 11.59
CA ASP A 405 -21.01 -1.99 11.17
C ASP A 405 -19.56 -1.67 10.78
N THR A 406 -18.60 -2.42 11.33
CA THR A 406 -17.18 -2.22 11.05
C THR A 406 -16.81 -2.53 9.61
N GLY A 407 -17.54 -3.45 8.96
CA GLY A 407 -17.40 -3.76 7.54
C GLY A 407 -17.82 -2.59 6.66
N GLU A 408 -18.99 -2.02 6.91
CA GLU A 408 -19.48 -0.83 6.19
C GLU A 408 -18.52 0.36 6.32
N VAL A 409 -17.96 0.59 7.52
CA VAL A 409 -16.97 1.66 7.75
C VAL A 409 -15.66 1.37 6.97
N ALA A 410 -15.22 0.12 6.93
CA ALA A 410 -14.03 -0.29 6.18
C ALA A 410 -14.20 -0.08 4.67
N GLU A 411 -15.35 -0.49 4.15
CA GLU A 411 -15.70 -0.32 2.74
C GLU A 411 -15.80 1.16 2.38
N PHE A 412 -16.42 1.97 3.24
CA PHE A 412 -16.47 3.41 3.06
C PHE A 412 -15.07 4.03 2.99
N TYR A 413 -14.14 3.63 3.87
CA TYR A 413 -12.76 4.10 3.82
C TYR A 413 -12.02 3.68 2.56
N PHE A 414 -12.24 2.44 2.10
CA PHE A 414 -11.69 1.97 0.83
C PHE A 414 -12.20 2.81 -0.34
N ASP A 415 -13.51 3.01 -0.39
CA ASP A 415 -14.17 3.77 -1.44
C ASP A 415 -13.75 5.24 -1.41
N GLU A 416 -13.49 5.82 -0.23
CA GLU A 416 -12.92 7.16 -0.13
C GLU A 416 -11.53 7.23 -0.78
N LEU A 417 -10.63 6.26 -0.55
CA LEU A 417 -9.30 6.24 -1.18
C LEU A 417 -9.36 6.08 -2.70
N VAL A 418 -10.34 5.31 -3.20
CA VAL A 418 -10.64 5.21 -4.64
C VAL A 418 -11.21 6.54 -5.16
N CYS A 419 -12.08 7.18 -4.37
CA CYS A 419 -12.61 8.51 -4.66
C CYS A 419 -11.49 9.56 -4.70
N ARG A 420 -10.43 9.43 -3.90
CA ARG A 420 -9.30 10.37 -3.90
C ARG A 420 -8.31 10.14 -5.03
N GLY A 421 -8.48 9.08 -5.84
CA GLY A 421 -7.54 8.70 -6.91
C GLY A 421 -6.24 8.08 -6.41
N LEU A 422 -6.16 7.74 -5.11
CA LEU A 422 -4.96 7.16 -4.49
C LEU A 422 -4.90 5.64 -4.71
N ILE A 423 -6.07 5.00 -4.74
CA ILE A 423 -6.26 3.61 -5.18
C ILE A 423 -6.97 3.64 -6.52
N LEU A 424 -6.43 2.92 -7.50
CA LEU A 424 -6.97 2.84 -8.84
C LEU A 424 -7.52 1.45 -9.14
N PRO A 425 -8.70 1.36 -9.78
CA PRO A 425 -9.24 0.10 -10.26
C PRO A 425 -8.35 -0.49 -11.36
N ASN A 426 -8.10 -1.78 -11.23
CA ASN A 426 -7.49 -2.62 -12.22
C ASN A 426 -8.54 -3.53 -12.86
N CYS A 427 -9.45 -2.91 -13.62
CA CYS A 427 -10.45 -3.61 -14.43
C CYS A 427 -9.76 -4.34 -15.59
N ILE A 428 -9.18 -5.50 -15.29
CA ILE A 428 -8.77 -6.46 -16.30
C ILE A 428 -9.73 -7.63 -16.18
N ASP A 429 -10.48 -7.80 -17.25
CA ASP A 429 -11.63 -8.68 -17.43
C ASP A 429 -11.23 -10.16 -17.31
N PHE A 430 -10.95 -10.64 -16.09
CA PHE A 430 -10.58 -12.03 -15.84
C PHE A 430 -11.77 -12.92 -15.46
N SER A 431 -12.81 -12.33 -14.89
CA SER A 431 -14.18 -12.85 -14.74
C SER A 431 -15.03 -11.63 -14.36
N ASP A 432 -16.28 -11.54 -14.86
CA ASP A 432 -17.20 -10.41 -14.63
C ASP A 432 -17.59 -10.19 -13.14
N GLU A 433 -16.93 -10.84 -12.18
CA GLU A 433 -17.33 -10.86 -10.77
C GLU A 433 -16.39 -10.08 -9.84
N ASP A 434 -15.08 -9.96 -10.13
CA ASP A 434 -14.11 -9.38 -9.18
C ASP A 434 -13.24 -8.26 -9.78
N ILE A 435 -13.30 -7.07 -9.16
CA ILE A 435 -12.46 -5.91 -9.51
C ILE A 435 -11.20 -5.90 -8.64
N PHE A 436 -10.03 -5.97 -9.28
CA PHE A 436 -8.74 -5.76 -8.61
C PHE A 436 -8.41 -4.28 -8.52
N TYR A 437 -7.56 -3.90 -7.58
CA TYR A 437 -7.14 -2.53 -7.35
C TYR A 437 -5.62 -2.46 -7.14
N THR A 438 -5.05 -1.28 -7.43
CA THR A 438 -3.62 -0.99 -7.30
C THR A 438 -3.43 0.41 -6.75
N VAL A 439 -2.47 0.60 -5.86
CA VAL A 439 -2.10 1.95 -5.38
C VAL A 439 -1.35 2.69 -6.47
N HIS A 440 -1.67 3.97 -6.67
CA HIS A 440 -0.95 4.79 -7.64
C HIS A 440 0.52 4.95 -7.25
N SER A 441 1.43 4.88 -8.22
CA SER A 441 2.89 4.83 -7.95
C SER A 441 3.42 6.05 -7.22
N THR A 442 2.86 7.24 -7.46
CA THR A 442 3.29 8.48 -6.77
C THR A 442 2.96 8.52 -5.28
N VAL A 443 2.09 7.64 -4.79
CA VAL A 443 1.80 7.53 -3.34
C VAL A 443 2.97 6.91 -2.58
N PHE A 444 3.78 6.07 -3.24
CA PHE A 444 4.90 5.38 -2.63
C PHE A 444 6.15 6.27 -2.44
N GLU A 445 6.18 7.47 -3.02
CA GLU A 445 7.32 8.39 -2.94
C GLU A 445 7.35 9.20 -1.63
N GLU A 446 6.27 9.18 -0.84
CA GLU A 446 6.29 9.72 0.50
C GLU A 446 6.89 8.66 1.48
N ASN A 447 8.08 8.95 2.02
CA ASN A 447 8.94 8.09 2.85
C ASN A 447 8.26 7.44 4.09
N PHE A 448 7.44 6.41 3.89
CA PHE A 448 6.65 5.81 4.98
C PHE A 448 6.98 4.36 5.32
N ALA A 449 7.61 3.65 4.40
CA ALA A 449 8.20 2.34 4.62
C ALA A 449 9.58 2.33 3.96
N THR A 450 10.55 1.68 4.60
CA THR A 450 11.83 1.41 3.93
C THR A 450 11.61 0.21 3.01
N VAL A 451 11.48 0.48 1.71
CA VAL A 451 11.47 -0.56 0.68
C VAL A 451 12.90 -0.78 0.25
N ILE A 452 13.40 -2.00 0.43
CA ILE A 452 14.75 -2.38 0.01
C ILE A 452 14.62 -3.40 -1.11
N ASP A 453 15.13 -3.04 -2.28
CA ASP A 453 15.44 -4.03 -3.32
C ASP A 453 16.83 -4.60 -3.07
N TYR A 454 16.90 -5.92 -2.91
CA TYR A 454 18.13 -6.64 -2.64
C TYR A 454 19.13 -6.65 -3.80
N SER A 455 18.73 -6.18 -4.98
CA SER A 455 19.67 -5.93 -6.08
C SER A 455 20.51 -4.66 -5.90
N GLU A 456 20.18 -3.78 -4.96
CA GLU A 456 20.90 -2.54 -4.71
C GLU A 456 21.88 -2.65 -3.53
N ALA A 457 22.99 -1.91 -3.59
CA ALA A 457 23.97 -1.89 -2.51
C ALA A 457 23.34 -1.24 -1.27
N ILE A 458 23.06 -2.06 -0.24
CA ILE A 458 22.45 -1.60 1.01
C ILE A 458 23.41 -0.63 1.69
N THR A 459 23.06 0.66 1.68
CA THR A 459 23.73 1.64 2.54
C THR A 459 23.31 1.37 3.98
N LYS A 460 24.27 1.45 4.91
CA LYS A 460 24.06 1.19 6.34
C LYS A 460 22.87 2.00 6.85
N LEU A 461 21.74 1.33 7.10
CA LEU A 461 20.54 1.96 7.65
C LEU A 461 20.82 2.31 9.11
N SER A 462 20.98 3.60 9.38
CA SER A 462 21.34 4.13 10.70
C SER A 462 20.14 4.58 11.53
N ALA A 463 18.93 4.53 10.97
CA ALA A 463 17.70 4.93 11.63
C ALA A 463 16.93 3.73 12.20
N LYS A 464 16.18 3.97 13.28
CA LYS A 464 15.18 3.05 13.85
C LYS A 464 14.09 2.77 12.81
N ILE A 465 13.97 1.52 12.36
CA ILE A 465 13.00 1.11 11.34
C ILE A 465 11.90 0.28 11.98
N CYS A 466 10.69 0.85 12.03
CA CYS A 466 9.51 0.14 12.54
C CYS A 466 8.79 -0.68 11.46
N ARG A 467 8.92 -0.33 10.18
CA ARG A 467 8.26 -1.00 9.05
C ARG A 467 9.23 -1.21 7.89
N LEU A 468 9.37 -2.46 7.46
CA LEU A 468 10.31 -2.87 6.43
C LEU A 468 9.58 -3.69 5.37
N SER A 469 9.77 -3.31 4.10
CA SER A 469 9.34 -4.13 2.97
C SER A 469 10.57 -4.56 2.17
N LEU A 470 10.73 -5.86 2.01
CA LEU A 470 11.85 -6.49 1.35
C LEU A 470 11.36 -7.14 0.07
N THR A 471 11.83 -6.64 -1.06
CA THR A 471 11.44 -7.14 -2.38
C THR A 471 12.64 -7.67 -3.13
N PHE A 472 12.51 -8.86 -3.72
CA PHE A 472 13.58 -9.49 -4.49
C PHE A 472 13.21 -9.57 -5.96
N SER A 473 13.72 -8.64 -6.77
CA SER A 473 13.41 -8.58 -8.20
C SER A 473 14.33 -9.50 -9.06
N SER A 474 15.57 -9.78 -8.61
CA SER A 474 16.55 -10.56 -9.38
C SER A 474 17.41 -11.50 -8.52
N ALA A 475 17.47 -12.78 -8.90
CA ALA A 475 18.23 -13.81 -8.19
C ALA A 475 19.76 -13.73 -8.41
N LYS A 476 20.24 -12.97 -9.42
CA LYS A 476 21.67 -12.98 -9.82
C LYS A 476 22.60 -12.21 -8.87
N HIS A 477 22.05 -11.32 -8.05
CA HIS A 477 22.84 -10.44 -7.16
C HIS A 477 22.34 -10.42 -5.71
N ALA A 478 21.54 -11.42 -5.30
CA ALA A 478 20.95 -11.45 -3.97
C ALA A 478 22.01 -11.75 -2.90
N THR A 479 22.39 -10.74 -2.13
CA THR A 479 23.22 -10.88 -0.93
C THR A 479 22.37 -10.70 0.31
N LYS A 480 22.50 -11.56 1.31
CA LYS A 480 21.85 -11.37 2.62
C LYS A 480 22.30 -10.01 3.20
N PRO A 481 21.41 -9.21 3.83
CA PRO A 481 21.82 -7.96 4.45
C PRO A 481 22.59 -8.33 5.71
N ASP A 482 23.87 -8.05 5.74
CA ASP A 482 24.66 -8.16 6.96
C ASP A 482 24.72 -6.79 7.64
N GLY A 483 24.40 -6.72 8.94
CA GLY A 483 24.63 -5.54 9.77
C GLY A 483 23.47 -4.56 9.96
N ILE A 484 22.22 -4.94 9.68
CA ILE A 484 21.05 -4.12 10.04
C ILE A 484 20.58 -4.54 11.45
N ALA A 485 20.72 -3.66 12.43
CA ALA A 485 20.07 -3.84 13.73
C ALA A 485 18.57 -3.58 13.58
N LEU A 486 17.76 -4.64 13.58
CA LEU A 486 16.32 -4.61 13.33
C LEU A 486 15.50 -5.03 14.58
N SER A 487 16.08 -4.88 15.77
CA SER A 487 15.43 -5.28 17.03
C SER A 487 14.10 -4.57 17.28
N GLU A 488 13.90 -3.41 16.66
CA GLU A 488 12.72 -2.54 16.82
C GLU A 488 11.70 -2.70 15.69
N LEU A 489 11.86 -3.72 14.83
CA LEU A 489 10.99 -3.94 13.69
C LEU A 489 9.62 -4.48 14.11
N ARG A 490 8.56 -3.76 13.76
CA ARG A 490 7.17 -4.09 14.10
C ARG A 490 6.38 -4.66 12.94
N SER A 491 6.77 -4.34 11.71
CA SER A 491 6.12 -4.87 10.51
C SER A 491 7.15 -5.25 9.47
N LEU A 492 7.08 -6.50 9.03
CA LEU A 492 7.93 -7.04 7.98
C LEU A 492 7.06 -7.59 6.86
N THR A 493 7.31 -7.09 5.66
CA THR A 493 6.79 -7.68 4.44
C THR A 493 7.96 -8.19 3.61
N PHE A 494 7.87 -9.41 3.11
CA PHE A 494 8.91 -10.04 2.31
C PHE A 494 8.31 -10.67 1.05
N TYR A 495 8.89 -10.34 -0.11
CA TYR A 495 8.54 -10.92 -1.41
C TYR A 495 9.81 -11.47 -2.06
N GLY A 496 9.99 -12.79 -2.12
CA GLY A 496 11.24 -13.33 -2.66
C GLY A 496 11.48 -14.82 -2.49
N LEU A 497 12.77 -15.18 -2.59
CA LEU A 497 13.27 -16.53 -2.39
C LEU A 497 13.51 -16.83 -0.91
N VAL A 498 13.14 -18.03 -0.46
CA VAL A 498 13.29 -18.46 0.96
C VAL A 498 14.71 -18.27 1.50
N ASN A 499 15.74 -18.53 0.69
CA ASN A 499 17.15 -18.44 1.12
C ASN A 499 17.60 -17.02 1.48
N CYS A 500 16.83 -16.01 1.06
CA CYS A 500 17.15 -14.61 1.30
C CYS A 500 16.31 -14.01 2.43
N LEU A 501 15.41 -14.79 3.03
CA LEU A 501 14.66 -14.36 4.20
C LEU A 501 15.64 -14.10 5.35
N PRO A 502 15.63 -12.90 5.98
CA PRO A 502 16.40 -12.68 7.19
C PRO A 502 15.90 -13.59 8.33
N SER A 503 16.69 -13.70 9.39
CA SER A 503 16.31 -14.46 10.58
C SER A 503 15.14 -13.75 11.29
N ILE A 504 13.90 -14.04 10.86
CA ILE A 504 12.68 -13.41 11.39
C ILE A 504 12.52 -13.60 12.90
N MET A 505 13.19 -14.60 13.47
CA MET A 505 13.19 -14.91 14.90
C MET A 505 13.92 -13.87 15.77
N GLU A 506 14.74 -13.03 15.15
CA GLU A 506 15.46 -11.92 15.82
C GLU A 506 14.54 -10.72 16.09
N PHE A 507 13.40 -10.62 15.40
CA PHE A 507 12.48 -9.48 15.49
C PHE A 507 11.42 -9.70 16.58
N LYS A 508 11.80 -9.51 17.86
CA LYS A 508 10.91 -9.79 19.01
C LYS A 508 9.68 -8.89 19.09
N LEU A 509 9.75 -7.69 18.51
CA LEU A 509 8.67 -6.70 18.51
C LEU A 509 7.76 -6.81 17.28
N LEU A 510 7.88 -7.89 16.51
CA LEU A 510 7.15 -8.04 15.26
C LEU A 510 5.66 -8.29 15.52
N ARG A 511 4.82 -7.40 14.98
CA ARG A 511 3.36 -7.44 15.08
C ARG A 511 2.69 -7.85 13.78
N VAL A 512 3.28 -7.50 12.64
CA VAL A 512 2.76 -7.84 11.30
C VAL A 512 3.85 -8.54 10.51
N LEU A 513 3.56 -9.75 10.03
CA LEU A 513 4.44 -10.53 9.18
C LEU A 513 3.68 -10.96 7.92
N ILE A 514 4.12 -10.46 6.77
CA ILE A 514 3.57 -10.81 5.46
C ILE A 514 4.69 -11.43 4.64
N LEU A 515 4.51 -12.69 4.25
CA LEU A 515 5.51 -13.47 3.55
C LEU A 515 4.92 -13.99 2.25
N GLU A 516 5.48 -13.57 1.13
CA GLU A 516 5.18 -14.13 -0.19
C GLU A 516 6.46 -14.74 -0.76
N PHE A 517 6.44 -16.07 -0.92
CA PHE A 517 7.59 -16.80 -1.43
C PHE A 517 7.31 -17.39 -2.81
N TRP A 518 8.34 -17.36 -3.64
CA TRP A 518 8.42 -18.13 -4.88
C TRP A 518 9.76 -18.86 -4.93
N GLY A 519 9.82 -20.04 -5.54
CA GLY A 519 11.09 -20.74 -5.70
C GLY A 519 10.96 -22.25 -5.75
N ASP A 520 12.11 -22.92 -5.76
CA ASP A 520 12.23 -24.31 -6.18
C ASP A 520 12.33 -25.27 -4.97
N LYS A 521 12.19 -24.72 -3.74
CA LYS A 521 12.09 -25.54 -2.54
C LYS A 521 10.71 -26.17 -2.46
N GLU A 522 10.66 -27.43 -2.06
CA GLU A 522 9.38 -28.11 -1.83
C GLU A 522 8.71 -27.69 -0.52
N GLU A 523 9.51 -27.22 0.44
CA GLU A 523 9.06 -26.94 1.80
C GLU A 523 9.61 -25.63 2.35
N LEU A 524 8.75 -24.92 3.09
CA LEU A 524 9.08 -23.76 3.89
C LEU A 524 9.02 -24.14 5.37
N ASP A 525 10.14 -24.01 6.06
CA ASP A 525 10.23 -24.21 7.51
C ASP A 525 10.10 -22.86 8.23
N ILE A 526 9.04 -22.74 9.04
CA ILE A 526 8.80 -21.59 9.93
C ILE A 526 8.67 -22.04 11.40
N ILE A 527 9.31 -23.15 11.76
CA ILE A 527 9.45 -23.60 13.15
C ILE A 527 10.08 -22.46 13.97
N GLY A 528 9.47 -22.14 15.11
CA GLY A 528 9.88 -21.04 15.97
C GLY A 528 9.04 -19.76 15.83
N ILE A 529 8.13 -19.66 14.86
CA ILE A 529 7.23 -18.49 14.72
C ILE A 529 6.41 -18.23 15.99
N ASN A 530 6.12 -19.27 16.77
CA ASN A 530 5.49 -19.21 18.08
C ASN A 530 6.25 -18.34 19.10
N LYS A 531 7.55 -18.11 18.90
CA LYS A 531 8.38 -17.21 19.73
C LYS A 531 8.13 -15.72 19.46
N LEU A 532 7.36 -15.38 18.43
CA LEU A 532 6.97 -14.01 18.11
C LEU A 532 5.68 -13.66 18.87
N PHE A 533 5.81 -13.47 20.18
CA PHE A 533 4.68 -13.29 21.10
C PHE A 533 3.84 -12.03 20.84
N GLN A 534 4.42 -10.99 20.21
CA GLN A 534 3.68 -9.77 19.84
C GLN A 534 2.98 -9.88 18.47
N LEU A 535 3.13 -11.01 17.77
CA LEU A 535 2.58 -11.16 16.43
C LEU A 535 1.06 -11.11 16.47
N ARG A 536 0.48 -10.12 15.79
CA ARG A 536 -0.97 -9.92 15.65
C ARG A 536 -1.49 -10.40 14.31
N CYS A 537 -0.68 -10.27 13.27
CA CYS A 537 -1.05 -10.66 11.91
C CYS A 537 0.05 -11.50 11.26
N LEU A 538 -0.31 -12.69 10.81
CA LEU A 538 0.54 -13.56 10.00
C LEU A 538 -0.15 -13.85 8.67
N GLN A 539 0.50 -13.46 7.57
CA GLN A 539 0.07 -13.82 6.22
C GLN A 539 1.20 -14.55 5.51
N ILE A 540 0.92 -15.74 5.00
CA ILE A 540 1.87 -16.54 4.23
C ILE A 540 1.23 -16.93 2.91
N ARG A 541 1.92 -16.66 1.83
CA ARG A 541 1.50 -16.99 0.48
C ARG A 541 2.64 -17.68 -0.25
N THR A 542 2.48 -18.96 -0.53
CA THR A 542 3.51 -19.75 -1.19
C THR A 542 2.95 -21.02 -1.80
N ASP A 543 3.58 -21.47 -2.87
CA ASP A 543 3.35 -22.75 -3.53
C ASP A 543 3.99 -23.95 -2.80
N MET A 544 4.89 -23.66 -1.86
CA MET A 544 5.64 -24.63 -1.08
C MET A 544 4.77 -25.24 0.02
N THR A 545 5.18 -26.39 0.54
CA THR A 545 4.55 -26.97 1.71
C THR A 545 5.09 -26.30 2.97
N VAL A 546 4.23 -25.64 3.73
CA VAL A 546 4.60 -24.97 4.97
C VAL A 546 4.59 -25.97 6.14
N LYS A 547 5.73 -26.07 6.82
CA LYS A 547 5.88 -26.82 8.06
C LYS A 547 5.63 -25.89 9.24
N LEU A 548 4.51 -26.13 9.92
CA LEU A 548 4.19 -25.49 11.18
C LEU A 548 4.63 -26.38 12.35
N GLN A 549 5.02 -25.74 13.44
CA GLN A 549 5.26 -26.44 14.71
C GLN A 549 3.93 -26.93 15.31
N ALA A 550 3.96 -28.02 16.08
CA ALA A 550 2.77 -28.65 16.65
C ALA A 550 1.97 -27.77 17.64
N SER A 551 2.50 -26.63 18.08
CA SER A 551 1.85 -25.72 19.02
C SER A 551 1.99 -24.26 18.55
N MET A 552 0.87 -23.55 18.52
CA MET A 552 0.73 -22.12 18.29
C MET A 552 0.25 -21.37 19.55
N GLN A 553 0.01 -22.04 20.68
CA GLN A 553 -0.52 -21.41 21.92
C GLN A 553 0.29 -20.20 22.43
N GLU A 554 1.59 -20.11 22.10
CA GLU A 554 2.46 -19.01 22.51
C GLU A 554 2.19 -17.70 21.74
N LEU A 555 1.44 -17.76 20.63
CA LEU A 555 1.00 -16.59 19.86
C LEU A 555 -0.21 -15.92 20.50
N LEU A 556 -0.04 -15.46 21.74
CA LEU A 556 -1.11 -14.92 22.59
C LEU A 556 -1.80 -13.69 21.99
N CYS A 557 -1.10 -12.92 21.17
CA CYS A 557 -1.58 -11.68 20.55
C CYS A 557 -2.11 -11.86 19.13
N LEU A 558 -2.11 -13.08 18.58
CA LEU A 558 -2.47 -13.31 17.18
C LEU A 558 -3.97 -13.10 16.96
N GLU A 559 -4.29 -12.13 16.11
CA GLU A 559 -5.64 -11.71 15.75
C GLU A 559 -6.01 -12.17 14.33
N THR A 560 -5.02 -12.26 13.42
CA THR A 560 -5.21 -12.65 12.02
C THR A 560 -4.20 -13.72 11.61
N LEU A 561 -4.69 -14.82 11.05
CA LEU A 561 -3.89 -15.85 10.42
C LEU A 561 -4.41 -16.16 9.01
N GLU A 562 -3.63 -15.80 8.00
CA GLU A 562 -3.92 -16.10 6.59
C GLU A 562 -2.82 -16.98 6.00
N MET A 563 -3.19 -18.14 5.49
CA MET A 563 -2.26 -19.06 4.85
C MET A 563 -2.80 -19.50 3.50
N TYR A 564 -2.17 -19.00 2.45
CA TYR A 564 -2.35 -19.41 1.06
C TYR A 564 -1.20 -20.34 0.67
N ALA A 565 -1.19 -21.53 1.27
CA ALA A 565 -0.14 -22.52 1.06
C ALA A 565 -0.59 -23.92 1.49
N ARG A 566 0.04 -24.97 0.94
CA ARG A 566 -0.15 -26.34 1.42
C ARG A 566 0.46 -26.48 2.80
N VAL A 567 -0.27 -27.02 3.77
CA VAL A 567 0.23 -27.25 5.14
C VAL A 567 0.28 -28.75 5.43
N THR A 568 1.40 -29.26 5.93
CA THR A 568 1.55 -30.69 6.28
C THR A 568 0.56 -31.11 7.38
N THR A 569 0.60 -30.40 8.51
CA THR A 569 -0.26 -30.59 9.67
C THR A 569 -0.56 -29.22 10.28
N PHE A 570 -1.83 -28.84 10.30
CA PHE A 570 -2.23 -27.58 10.91
C PHE A 570 -2.44 -27.78 12.43
N PRO A 571 -1.82 -26.95 13.30
CA PRO A 571 -1.91 -27.12 14.75
C PRO A 571 -3.34 -26.91 15.24
N SER A 572 -3.90 -27.91 15.94
CA SER A 572 -5.31 -27.86 16.37
C SER A 572 -5.58 -26.82 17.46
N ASP A 573 -4.54 -26.40 18.18
CA ASP A 573 -4.57 -25.37 19.20
C ASP A 573 -4.66 -23.96 18.62
N ALA A 574 -4.30 -23.76 17.34
CA ALA A 574 -4.50 -22.49 16.65
C ALA A 574 -5.98 -22.05 16.63
N PHE A 575 -6.92 -23.01 16.59
CA PHE A 575 -8.37 -22.75 16.65
C PHE A 575 -8.86 -22.29 18.03
N VAL A 576 -8.02 -22.36 19.06
CA VAL A 576 -8.38 -22.05 20.46
C VAL A 576 -7.61 -20.81 20.95
N LEU A 577 -6.93 -20.10 20.06
CA LEU A 577 -6.25 -18.85 20.37
C LEU A 577 -7.27 -17.80 20.80
N ALA A 578 -7.11 -17.28 22.03
CA ALA A 578 -8.12 -16.42 22.67
C ALA A 578 -8.39 -15.10 21.93
N ARG A 579 -7.40 -14.59 21.18
CA ARG A 579 -7.48 -13.33 20.44
C ARG A 579 -7.66 -13.50 18.94
N LEU A 580 -7.70 -14.74 18.43
CA LEU A 580 -7.82 -14.97 16.99
C LEU A 580 -9.22 -14.58 16.52
N LEU A 581 -9.29 -13.54 15.68
CA LEU A 581 -10.52 -13.01 15.11
C LEU A 581 -10.73 -13.51 13.68
N HIS A 582 -9.63 -13.72 12.94
CA HIS A 582 -9.69 -14.07 11.52
C HIS A 582 -8.74 -15.21 11.19
N LEU A 583 -9.29 -16.23 10.53
CA LEU A 583 -8.55 -17.41 10.07
C LEU A 583 -8.94 -17.69 8.61
N CYS A 584 -7.97 -17.59 7.70
CA CYS A 584 -8.12 -17.96 6.30
C CYS A 584 -7.09 -19.03 5.94
N LEU A 585 -7.56 -20.18 5.46
CA LEU A 585 -6.72 -21.32 5.12
C LEU A 585 -7.07 -21.82 3.72
N HIS A 586 -6.10 -21.78 2.81
CA HIS A 586 -6.21 -22.30 1.45
C HIS A 586 -5.52 -23.66 1.36
N ASP A 587 -6.18 -24.67 0.80
CA ASP A 587 -5.62 -26.02 0.55
C ASP A 587 -5.09 -26.78 1.79
N VAL A 588 -5.80 -26.72 2.93
CA VAL A 588 -5.47 -27.54 4.11
C VAL A 588 -6.22 -28.88 4.06
N ILE A 589 -5.48 -29.96 3.85
CA ILE A 589 -6.00 -31.32 3.63
C ILE A 589 -6.66 -31.92 4.89
N ASN A 590 -6.41 -31.37 6.10
CA ASN A 590 -6.81 -31.98 7.38
C ASN A 590 -7.36 -30.97 8.42
N VAL A 591 -8.41 -30.20 8.10
CA VAL A 591 -9.15 -29.41 9.11
C VAL A 591 -10.37 -30.18 9.62
N PRO A 592 -10.51 -30.45 10.94
CA PRO A 592 -11.67 -31.16 11.48
C PRO A 592 -12.99 -30.44 11.14
N ARG A 593 -13.99 -31.18 10.62
CA ARG A 593 -15.31 -30.67 10.17
C ARG A 593 -16.03 -29.74 11.15
N ARG A 594 -15.73 -29.85 12.44
CA ARG A 594 -16.33 -29.04 13.52
C ARG A 594 -15.85 -27.59 13.60
N TYR A 595 -14.77 -27.23 12.91
CA TYR A 595 -14.23 -25.86 12.87
C TYR A 595 -14.55 -25.13 11.55
N TRP A 596 -15.42 -25.70 10.73
CA TRP A 596 -15.93 -25.06 9.52
C TRP A 596 -17.04 -24.08 9.95
N THR A 597 -16.66 -22.87 10.35
CA THR A 597 -17.64 -21.77 10.47
C THR A 597 -18.02 -21.28 9.07
N HIS A 598 -19.26 -20.81 8.93
CA HIS A 598 -19.85 -20.33 7.66
C HIS A 598 -19.06 -19.14 7.07
N GLU A 599 -17.99 -19.45 6.32
CA GLU A 599 -17.40 -18.71 5.19
C GLU A 599 -15.99 -19.28 4.93
N ILE A 600 -15.89 -20.59 4.73
CA ILE A 600 -14.75 -21.17 4.01
C ILE A 600 -15.15 -21.08 2.54
N SER A 601 -14.83 -19.96 1.89
CA SER A 601 -14.92 -19.89 0.44
C SER A 601 -13.88 -20.86 -0.13
N SER A 602 -14.35 -21.96 -0.69
CA SER A 602 -13.54 -22.86 -1.49
C SER A 602 -13.11 -22.12 -2.75
N TYR A 603 -12.04 -21.33 -2.69
CA TYR A 603 -11.34 -20.84 -3.87
C TYR A 603 -10.43 -21.93 -4.41
N THR A 604 -10.98 -23.07 -4.82
CA THR A 604 -10.24 -23.92 -5.75
C THR A 604 -10.11 -23.16 -7.07
N SER A 605 -8.87 -22.78 -7.39
CA SER A 605 -8.42 -22.04 -8.58
C SER A 605 -8.51 -20.51 -8.50
N MET A 606 -7.40 -19.89 -8.11
CA MET A 606 -6.82 -18.69 -8.74
C MET A 606 -5.66 -18.26 -7.84
N PHE A 607 -4.41 -18.51 -8.24
CA PHE A 607 -3.23 -17.65 -8.04
C PHE A 607 -1.99 -18.26 -8.70
#